data_AF-A0A1Y2UHQ8-F1
#
_entry.id   AF-A0A1Y2UHQ8-F1
#
_cell.length_a   1.000
_cell.length_b   1.000
_cell.length_c   1.000
_cell.angle_alpha   90.00
_cell.angle_beta   90.00
_cell.angle_gamma   90.00
#
_symmetry.space_group_name_H-M   'P 1'
#
loop_
_entity.id
_entity.type
_entity.pdbx_description
1 polymer ?
#
loop_
_entity_poly.entity_id
_entity_poly.type
_entity_poly.pdbx_seq_one_letter_code
_entity_poly.pdbx_strand_id
1 'polypeptide(L)'
;MSKYKFESSERTRQRMSRVHSTNGKDEVILEKLLWHSGVRYRKNFKKLPGKPDIAITKQKVAVFIDGEFWHGYDWSHYKHHIKSNRDYWIPKIEYNIKHDKLVNEELKKMGWKVLRFWSKKVIKNTEYYHQLILWYLKDD
;
A
#
# COMPACT_ATOMS: atom_id res chain seq x y z
N MET A 1 16.12 -8.69 25.24
CA MET A 1 16.34 -7.23 25.36
C MET A 1 16.13 -6.59 23.99
N SER A 2 15.31 -5.54 23.88
CA SER A 2 15.09 -4.85 22.60
C SER A 2 16.42 -4.35 22.05
N LYS A 3 16.76 -4.69 20.80
CA LYS A 3 18.01 -4.29 20.13
C LYS A 3 18.09 -2.75 19.90
N TYR A 4 16.99 -2.03 20.14
CA TYR A 4 16.88 -0.60 19.92
C TYR A 4 16.27 0.10 21.15
N LYS A 5 16.86 1.22 21.56
CA LYS A 5 16.27 2.16 22.51
C LYS A 5 15.21 2.96 21.75
N PHE A 6 13.95 2.53 21.83
CA PHE A 6 12.83 3.14 21.11
C PHE A 6 12.16 4.21 21.98
N GLU A 7 12.29 5.47 21.59
CA GLU A 7 11.66 6.59 22.30
C GLU A 7 10.24 6.80 21.76
N SER A 8 9.25 6.74 22.64
CA SER A 8 7.85 6.94 22.25
C SER A 8 7.14 7.85 23.24
N SER A 9 6.76 9.05 22.77
CA SER A 9 5.87 9.93 23.52
C SER A 9 4.44 9.36 23.56
N GLU A 10 3.63 9.81 24.53
CA GLU A 10 2.22 9.44 24.59
C GLU A 10 1.46 9.86 23.32
N ARG A 11 1.73 11.07 22.82
CA ARG A 11 1.19 11.57 21.55
C ARG A 11 1.57 10.66 20.37
N THR A 12 2.80 10.16 20.34
CA THR A 12 3.26 9.20 19.32
C THR A 12 2.52 7.87 19.45
N ARG A 13 2.33 7.35 20.66
CA ARG A 13 1.56 6.11 20.90
C ARG A 13 0.11 6.25 20.43
N GLN A 14 -0.56 7.34 20.80
CA GLN A 14 -1.94 7.62 20.38
C GLN A 14 -2.07 7.81 18.87
N ARG A 15 -1.07 8.42 18.21
CA ARG A 15 -1.05 8.52 16.75
C ARG A 15 -0.89 7.14 16.11
N MET A 16 0.05 6.34 16.61
CA MET A 16 0.34 5.00 16.10
C MET A 16 -0.82 4.02 16.33
N SER A 17 -1.56 4.13 17.42
CA SER A 17 -2.73 3.27 17.68
C SER A 17 -3.88 3.50 16.71
N ARG A 18 -3.92 4.66 16.04
CA ARG A 18 -4.90 5.00 15.00
C ARG A 18 -4.43 4.61 13.59
N VAL A 19 -3.18 4.15 13.43
CA VAL A 19 -2.68 3.65 12.16
C VAL A 19 -3.10 2.19 12.04
N HIS A 20 -4.13 1.93 11.23
CA HIS A 20 -4.57 0.57 10.93
C HIS A 20 -3.87 0.05 9.67
N SER A 21 -3.56 -1.25 9.65
CA SER A 21 -2.96 -1.94 8.50
C SER A 21 -3.95 -2.23 7.37
N THR A 22 -5.23 -1.93 7.56
CA THR A 22 -6.35 -2.21 6.64
C THR A 22 -7.52 -1.27 6.94
N ASN A 23 -8.33 -0.95 5.94
CA ASN A 23 -9.54 -0.11 6.04
C ASN A 23 -9.28 1.37 6.31
N GLY A 24 -8.28 1.97 5.64
CA GLY A 24 -8.22 3.42 5.53
C GLY A 24 -9.49 4.02 4.89
N LYS A 25 -9.90 5.24 5.26
CA LYS A 25 -11.05 5.95 4.65
C LYS A 25 -10.93 6.06 3.13
N ASP A 26 -9.69 6.05 2.68
CA ASP A 26 -9.14 6.11 1.34
C ASP A 26 -9.35 4.84 0.52
N GLU A 27 -9.14 3.65 1.11
CA GLU A 27 -9.51 2.37 0.49
C GLU A 27 -11.01 2.32 0.19
N VAL A 28 -11.83 2.83 1.11
CA VAL A 28 -13.29 2.72 1.07
C VAL A 28 -13.91 3.48 -0.10
N ILE A 29 -13.33 4.58 -0.57
CA ILE A 29 -13.91 5.36 -1.68
C ILE A 29 -13.61 4.70 -3.02
N LEU A 30 -12.35 4.32 -3.28
CA LEU A 30 -11.95 3.67 -4.52
C LEU A 30 -12.65 2.31 -4.69
N GLU A 31 -12.73 1.54 -3.61
CA GLU A 31 -13.49 0.29 -3.54
C GLU A 31 -14.96 0.45 -3.91
N LYS A 32 -15.60 1.52 -3.40
CA LYS A 32 -17.00 1.83 -3.73
C LYS A 32 -17.14 2.17 -5.20
N LEU A 33 -16.28 3.02 -5.77
CA LEU A 33 -16.39 3.40 -7.18
C LEU A 33 -16.28 2.18 -8.09
N LEU A 34 -15.27 1.33 -7.87
CA LEU A 34 -15.09 0.09 -8.64
C LEU A 34 -16.32 -0.81 -8.58
N TRP A 35 -16.94 -0.95 -7.40
CA TRP A 35 -18.17 -1.73 -7.24
C TRP A 35 -19.33 -1.14 -8.04
N HIS A 36 -19.54 0.19 -7.98
CA HIS A 36 -20.59 0.86 -8.74
C HIS A 36 -20.37 0.77 -10.26
N SER A 37 -19.12 0.69 -10.70
CA SER A 37 -18.76 0.42 -12.11
C SER A 37 -18.84 -1.06 -12.51
N GLY A 38 -19.38 -1.92 -11.65
CA GLY A 38 -19.60 -3.34 -11.94
C GLY A 38 -18.36 -4.23 -11.79
N VAL A 39 -17.24 -3.70 -11.29
CA VAL A 39 -16.02 -4.47 -11.07
C VAL A 39 -16.15 -5.31 -9.82
N ARG A 40 -15.99 -6.62 -9.96
CA ARG A 40 -15.97 -7.57 -8.84
C ARG A 40 -14.53 -7.83 -8.41
N TYR A 41 -14.27 -7.66 -7.12
CA TYR A 41 -12.95 -7.84 -6.53
C TYR A 41 -13.00 -8.55 -5.19
N ARG A 42 -11.84 -9.03 -4.75
CA ARG A 42 -11.59 -9.52 -3.39
C ARG A 42 -10.82 -8.44 -2.64
N LYS A 43 -11.33 -8.02 -1.49
CA LYS A 43 -10.64 -7.11 -0.60
C LYS A 43 -9.58 -7.85 0.21
N ASN A 44 -8.42 -7.24 0.41
CA ASN A 44 -7.39 -7.71 1.35
C ASN A 44 -7.02 -9.19 1.12
N PHE A 45 -6.73 -9.55 -0.13
CA PHE A 45 -6.78 -10.94 -0.57
C PHE A 45 -5.58 -11.77 -0.08
N LYS A 46 -5.74 -12.42 1.07
CA LYS A 46 -4.70 -13.18 1.78
C LYS A 46 -4.09 -14.37 1.03
N LYS A 47 -4.73 -14.83 -0.05
CA LYS A 47 -4.23 -15.94 -0.86
C LYS A 47 -3.14 -15.52 -1.86
N LEU A 48 -2.91 -14.21 -2.01
CA LEU A 48 -1.86 -13.68 -2.86
C LEU A 48 -0.68 -13.12 -2.05
N PRO A 49 0.54 -13.19 -2.61
CA PRO A 49 1.71 -12.54 -2.04
C PRO A 49 1.45 -11.06 -1.75
N GLY A 50 1.96 -10.59 -0.60
CA GLY A 50 1.79 -9.21 -0.15
C GLY A 50 0.37 -8.80 0.24
N LYS A 51 -0.64 -9.66 0.06
CA LYS A 51 -2.04 -9.41 0.43
C LYS A 51 -2.55 -8.06 -0.16
N PRO A 52 -2.75 -7.98 -1.48
CA PRO A 52 -3.21 -6.74 -2.12
C PRO A 52 -4.53 -6.26 -1.52
N ASP A 53 -4.70 -4.94 -1.46
CA ASP A 53 -5.90 -4.29 -0.95
C ASP A 53 -7.11 -4.65 -1.80
N ILE A 54 -6.93 -4.67 -3.12
CA ILE A 54 -7.96 -5.04 -4.09
C ILE A 54 -7.36 -6.06 -5.07
N ALA A 55 -7.97 -7.24 -5.17
CA ALA A 55 -7.62 -8.26 -6.16
C ALA A 55 -8.79 -8.54 -7.10
N ILE A 56 -8.62 -8.24 -8.38
CA ILE A 56 -9.60 -8.49 -9.44
C ILE A 56 -9.20 -9.81 -10.12
N THR A 57 -9.78 -10.91 -9.64
CA THR A 57 -9.30 -12.26 -9.97
C THR A 57 -9.54 -12.67 -11.42
N LYS A 58 -10.58 -12.14 -12.08
CA LYS A 58 -10.92 -12.50 -13.45
C LYS A 58 -9.84 -12.01 -14.43
N GLN A 59 -9.39 -10.77 -14.28
CA GLN A 59 -8.33 -10.14 -15.10
C GLN A 59 -6.93 -10.28 -14.49
N LYS A 60 -6.80 -10.99 -13.36
CA LYS A 60 -5.54 -11.09 -12.59
C LYS A 60 -4.86 -9.73 -12.33
N VAL A 61 -5.64 -8.74 -11.87
CA VAL A 61 -5.09 -7.44 -11.46
C VAL A 61 -5.01 -7.36 -9.93
N ALA A 62 -3.82 -7.09 -9.41
CA ALA A 62 -3.57 -6.86 -7.98
C ALA A 62 -3.25 -5.38 -7.75
N VAL A 63 -4.06 -4.71 -6.93
CA VAL A 63 -3.91 -3.30 -6.60
C VAL A 63 -3.49 -3.16 -5.13
N PHE A 64 -2.45 -2.36 -4.92
CA PHE A 64 -1.90 -2.00 -3.62
C PHE A 64 -2.00 -0.48 -3.42
N ILE A 65 -2.46 -0.06 -2.25
CA ILE A 65 -2.60 1.33 -1.84
C ILE A 65 -1.60 1.57 -0.71
N ASP A 66 -0.39 1.98 -1.09
CA ASP A 66 0.75 2.08 -0.21
C ASP A 66 0.77 3.42 0.54
N GLY A 67 0.96 3.37 1.86
CA GLY A 67 1.24 4.57 2.65
C GLY A 67 2.65 5.10 2.40
N GLU A 68 2.80 6.40 2.16
CA GLU A 68 4.08 7.00 1.72
C GLU A 68 5.24 6.72 2.67
N PHE A 69 5.00 6.80 3.99
CA PHE A 69 6.04 6.58 5.00
C PHE A 69 6.47 5.11 5.07
N TRP A 70 5.52 4.18 5.03
CA TRP A 70 5.77 2.76 5.28
C TRP A 70 6.47 2.06 4.13
N HIS A 71 6.23 2.52 2.90
CA HIS A 71 6.75 1.93 1.68
C HIS A 71 7.79 2.84 0.99
N GLY A 72 8.21 3.92 1.64
CA GLY A 72 9.36 4.73 1.21
C GLY A 72 9.13 5.56 -0.05
N TYR A 73 8.02 6.29 -0.12
CA TYR A 73 7.83 7.30 -1.17
C TYR A 73 8.99 8.30 -1.14
N ASP A 74 9.64 8.52 -2.29
CA ASP A 74 10.82 9.38 -2.43
C ASP A 74 11.86 9.16 -1.30
N TRP A 75 12.19 7.89 -1.07
CA TRP A 75 12.97 7.47 0.10
C TRP A 75 14.33 8.14 0.20
N SER A 76 15.00 8.41 -0.93
CA SER A 76 16.26 9.13 -1.00
C SER A 76 16.19 10.49 -0.31
N HIS A 77 15.06 11.19 -0.44
CA HIS A 77 14.84 12.48 0.22
C HIS A 77 14.34 12.29 1.65
N TYR A 78 13.28 11.50 1.84
CA TYR A 78 12.59 11.37 3.13
C TYR A 78 13.41 10.68 4.23
N LYS A 79 14.36 9.81 3.88
CA LYS A 79 15.25 9.16 4.84
C LYS A 79 16.02 10.15 5.71
N HIS A 80 16.41 11.30 5.15
CA HIS A 80 17.15 12.35 5.87
C HIS A 80 16.25 13.16 6.83
N HIS A 81 14.94 13.16 6.61
CA HIS A 81 13.97 13.90 7.43
C HIS A 81 13.51 13.14 8.67
N ILE A 82 13.82 11.85 8.80
CA ILE A 82 13.51 11.08 10.00
C ILE A 82 14.44 11.53 11.13
N LYS A 83 13.88 12.18 12.15
CA LYS A 83 14.64 12.73 13.28
C LYS A 83 14.75 11.79 14.49
N SER A 84 13.76 10.92 14.70
CA SER A 84 13.65 10.07 15.89
C SER A 84 13.58 8.58 15.52
N ASN A 85 14.12 7.71 16.38
CA ASN A 85 14.15 6.24 16.18
C ASN A 85 14.69 5.83 14.80
N ARG A 86 15.70 6.54 14.28
CA ARG A 86 16.25 6.33 12.92
C ARG A 86 16.76 4.91 12.73
N ASP A 87 17.48 4.38 13.73
CA ASP A 87 18.05 3.03 13.69
C ASP A 87 16.99 1.92 13.62
N TYR A 88 15.75 2.23 14.02
CA TYR A 88 14.61 1.34 13.86
C TYR A 88 13.89 1.59 12.53
N TRP A 89 13.54 2.85 12.24
CA TRP A 89 12.70 3.17 11.09
C TRP A 89 13.39 2.97 9.75
N ILE A 90 14.67 3.34 9.63
CA ILE A 90 15.39 3.26 8.36
C ILE A 90 15.49 1.79 7.90
N PRO A 91 15.99 0.84 8.72
CA PRO A 91 16.04 -0.56 8.31
C PRO A 91 14.66 -1.16 8.07
N LYS A 92 13.64 -0.76 8.86
CA LYS A 92 12.27 -1.23 8.70
C LYS A 92 11.67 -0.83 7.35
N ILE A 93 11.84 0.43 6.95
CA ILE A 93 11.31 0.95 5.68
C ILE A 93 12.10 0.35 4.51
N GLU A 94 13.43 0.24 4.61
CA GLU A 94 14.25 -0.40 3.58
C GLU A 94 13.89 -1.88 3.38
N TYR A 95 13.60 -2.59 4.47
CA TYR A 95 13.06 -3.95 4.41
C TYR A 95 11.71 -3.98 3.68
N ASN A 96 10.79 -3.08 4.01
CA ASN A 96 9.48 -3.02 3.35
C ASN A 96 9.63 -2.76 1.84
N ILE A 97 10.46 -1.79 1.43
CA ILE A 97 10.75 -1.50 0.00
C ILE A 97 11.29 -2.76 -0.70
N LYS A 98 12.21 -3.48 -0.06
CA LYS A 98 12.76 -4.73 -0.61
C LYS A 98 11.67 -5.81 -0.72
N HIS A 99 10.84 -5.94 0.31
CA HIS A 99 9.74 -6.89 0.34
C HIS A 99 8.70 -6.59 -0.75
N ASP A 100 8.34 -5.33 -0.97
CA ASP A 100 7.41 -4.92 -2.02
C ASP A 100 7.90 -5.32 -3.41
N LYS A 101 9.22 -5.18 -3.67
CA LYS A 101 9.84 -5.65 -4.92
C LYS A 101 9.68 -7.16 -5.09
N LEU A 102 9.94 -7.94 -4.04
CA LEU A 102 9.80 -9.39 -4.09
C LEU A 102 8.35 -9.81 -4.36
N VAL A 103 7.38 -9.19 -3.66
CA VAL A 103 5.95 -9.41 -3.87
C VAL A 103 5.55 -9.11 -5.31
N ASN A 104 6.02 -7.99 -5.88
CA ASN A 104 5.71 -7.62 -7.26
C ASN A 104 6.21 -8.66 -8.25
N GLU A 105 7.44 -9.15 -8.07
CA GLU A 105 8.02 -10.18 -8.93
C GLU A 105 7.31 -11.53 -8.79
N GLU A 106 6.89 -11.92 -7.59
CA GLU A 106 6.11 -13.14 -7.37
C GLU A 106 4.75 -13.07 -8.06
N LEU A 107 4.04 -11.96 -7.90
CA LEU A 107 2.75 -11.73 -8.55
C LEU A 107 2.86 -11.73 -10.09
N LYS A 108 3.87 -11.05 -10.64
CA LYS A 108 4.13 -11.08 -12.10
C LYS A 108 4.38 -12.50 -12.60
N LYS A 109 5.18 -13.30 -11.88
CA LYS A 109 5.42 -14.72 -12.22
C LYS A 109 4.14 -15.55 -12.18
N MET A 110 3.20 -15.22 -11.30
CA MET A 110 1.87 -15.83 -11.25
C MET A 110 0.91 -15.32 -12.36
N GLY A 111 1.39 -14.43 -13.24
CA GLY A 111 0.62 -13.82 -14.32
C GLY A 111 -0.31 -12.70 -13.86
N TRP A 112 -0.01 -12.04 -12.74
CA TRP A 112 -0.78 -10.91 -12.26
C TRP A 112 -0.19 -9.58 -12.72
N LYS A 113 -1.06 -8.67 -13.18
CA LYS A 113 -0.74 -7.26 -13.37
C LYS A 113 -0.74 -6.59 -12.00
N VAL A 114 0.35 -5.91 -11.64
CA VAL A 114 0.51 -5.27 -10.33
C VAL A 114 0.41 -3.75 -10.47
N LEU A 115 -0.56 -3.15 -9.79
CA LEU A 115 -0.75 -1.71 -9.71
C LEU A 115 -0.48 -1.24 -8.28
N ARG A 116 0.47 -0.32 -8.11
CA ARG A 116 0.82 0.26 -6.81
C ARG A 116 0.58 1.77 -6.82
N PHE A 117 -0.24 2.25 -5.91
CA PHE A 117 -0.61 3.65 -5.80
C PHE A 117 -0.33 4.20 -4.41
N TRP A 118 0.12 5.44 -4.33
CA TRP A 118 0.33 6.11 -3.05
C TRP A 118 -0.99 6.61 -2.48
N SER A 119 -1.27 6.30 -1.22
CA SER A 119 -2.57 6.55 -0.61
C SER A 119 -3.02 8.01 -0.67
N LYS A 120 -2.13 9.00 -0.40
CA LYS A 120 -2.51 10.42 -0.50
C LYS A 120 -2.81 10.84 -1.93
N LYS A 121 -2.16 10.25 -2.93
CA LYS A 121 -2.48 10.52 -4.34
C LYS A 121 -3.85 9.96 -4.69
N VAL A 122 -4.17 8.74 -4.22
CA VAL A 122 -5.49 8.12 -4.39
C VAL A 122 -6.58 8.98 -3.75
N ILE A 123 -6.38 9.47 -2.53
CA ILE A 123 -7.33 10.36 -1.84
C ILE A 123 -7.56 11.65 -2.62
N LYS A 124 -6.47 12.27 -3.09
CA LYS A 124 -6.54 13.56 -3.76
C LYS A 124 -7.27 13.46 -5.11
N ASN A 125 -7.05 12.36 -5.84
CA ASN A 125 -7.53 12.19 -7.21
C ASN A 125 -8.21 10.83 -7.41
N THR A 126 -9.19 10.48 -6.57
CA THR A 126 -9.78 9.14 -6.55
C THR A 126 -10.39 8.74 -7.90
N GLU A 127 -11.06 9.66 -8.60
CA GLU A 127 -11.65 9.38 -9.91
C GLU A 127 -10.58 9.03 -10.96
N TYR A 128 -9.43 9.70 -10.94
CA TYR A 128 -8.34 9.39 -11.87
C TYR A 128 -7.83 7.96 -11.68
N TYR A 129 -7.60 7.54 -10.43
CA TYR A 129 -7.12 6.19 -10.15
C TYR A 129 -8.19 5.13 -10.41
N HIS A 130 -9.46 5.47 -10.17
CA HIS A 130 -10.59 4.65 -10.58
C HIS A 130 -10.58 4.40 -12.09
N GLN A 131 -10.56 5.45 -12.91
CA GLN A 131 -10.50 5.33 -14.37
C GLN A 131 -9.25 4.59 -14.85
N LEU A 132 -8.10 4.84 -14.21
CA LEU A 132 -6.86 4.14 -14.53
C LEU A 132 -7.00 2.63 -14.32
N ILE A 133 -7.57 2.19 -13.20
CA ILE A 133 -7.84 0.76 -12.97
C ILE A 133 -8.79 0.23 -14.04
N LEU A 134 -9.89 0.93 -14.34
CA LEU A 134 -10.83 0.50 -15.38
C LEU A 134 -10.18 0.36 -16.75
N TRP A 135 -9.24 1.24 -17.09
CA TRP A 135 -8.46 1.15 -18.32
C TRP A 135 -7.61 -0.13 -18.34
N TYR A 136 -6.87 -0.42 -17.27
CA TYR A 136 -6.09 -1.66 -17.15
C TYR A 136 -6.92 -2.94 -17.23
N LEU A 137 -8.21 -2.89 -16.88
CA LEU A 137 -9.13 -4.03 -16.98
C LEU A 137 -9.69 -4.26 -18.39
N LYS A 138 -9.57 -3.28 -19.29
CA LYS A 138 -10.04 -3.35 -20.68
C LYS A 138 -8.92 -3.72 -21.66
N ASP A 139 -7.67 -3.51 -21.29
CA ASP A 139 -6.47 -3.84 -22.08
C ASP A 139 -6.10 -5.34 -22.02
N ASP A 140 -7.09 -6.25 -22.08
CA ASP A 140 -6.92 -7.71 -22.25
C ASP A 140 -7.95 -8.29 -23.22
#